data_AF-A0A964U5S3-F1
#
_entry.id   AF-A0A964U5S3-F1
#
_cell.length_a   1.000
_cell.length_b   1.000
_cell.length_c   1.000
_cell.angle_alpha   90.00
_cell.angle_beta   90.00
_cell.angle_gamma   90.00
#
_symmetry.space_group_name_H-M   'P 1'
#
loop_
_entity.id
_entity.type
_entity.pdbx_description
1 polymer ?
#
loop_
_entity_poly.entity_id
_entity_poly.type
_entity_poly.pdbx_seq_one_letter_code
_entity_poly.pdbx_strand_id
1 'polypeptide(L)'
;GVCGPLLYCGFAWAGLLSTTADTPLVGASAGLFGVLIAAAVIAPNAEVMLLFPPIPVKLRHLAIFFVFLAVYTVLFFGHQPGQNAGGEAAHLGGAAMGYLLIRRAYLLNVFERLPVGPRSDIQFARRDRRGKD
;
A
#
# COMPACT_ATOMS: atom_id res chain seq x y z
N GLY A 1 -0.71 -0.63 7.12
CA GLY A 1 -1.37 0.67 7.29
C GLY A 1 -2.58 0.51 8.18
N VAL A 2 -2.93 1.54 8.95
CA VAL A 2 -4.00 1.54 9.98
C VAL A 2 -5.40 1.26 9.41
N CYS A 3 -5.61 1.45 8.11
CA CYS A 3 -6.88 1.13 7.43
C CYS A 3 -7.10 -0.37 7.17
N GLY A 4 -6.03 -1.17 7.11
CA GLY A 4 -6.15 -2.63 6.94
C GLY A 4 -6.91 -3.29 8.09
N PRO A 5 -6.55 -3.00 9.36
CA PRO A 5 -7.30 -3.47 10.52
C PRO A 5 -8.77 -3.00 10.56
N LEU A 6 -9.05 -1.75 10.15
CA LEU A 6 -10.42 -1.21 10.18
C LEU A 6 -11.35 -1.91 9.18
N LEU A 7 -10.89 -2.18 7.97
CA LEU A 7 -11.66 -2.93 6.97
C LEU A 7 -11.77 -4.41 7.34
N TYR A 8 -10.71 -5.00 7.91
CA TYR A 8 -10.77 -6.36 8.46
C TYR A 8 -11.86 -6.48 9.53
N CYS A 9 -11.90 -5.55 10.49
CA CYS A 9 -12.95 -5.51 11.51
C CYS A 9 -14.36 -5.31 10.89
N GLY A 10 -14.49 -4.49 9.84
CA GLY A 10 -15.75 -4.28 9.13
C GLY A 10 -16.25 -5.54 8.42
N PHE A 11 -15.38 -6.27 7.72
CA PHE A 11 -15.74 -7.51 7.04
C PHE A 11 -15.97 -8.69 7.99
N ALA A 12 -15.22 -8.75 9.10
CA ALA A 12 -15.47 -9.69 10.18
C ALA A 12 -16.82 -9.46 10.85
N TRP A 13 -17.18 -8.20 11.11
CA TRP A 13 -18.48 -7.84 11.68
C TRP A 13 -19.64 -8.14 10.71
N ALA A 14 -19.42 -7.97 9.41
CA ALA A 14 -20.39 -8.35 8.37
C ALA A 14 -20.52 -9.87 8.16
N GLY A 15 -19.77 -10.70 8.91
CA GLY A 15 -19.81 -12.16 8.81
C GLY A 15 -19.15 -12.72 7.55
N LEU A 16 -18.43 -11.88 6.79
CA LEU A 16 -17.80 -12.27 5.51
C LEU A 16 -16.45 -12.97 5.69
N LEU A 17 -15.90 -13.02 6.91
CA LEU A 17 -14.58 -13.55 7.22
C LEU A 17 -14.62 -14.46 8.45
N SER A 18 -13.95 -15.62 8.37
CA SER A 18 -13.65 -16.46 9.51
C SER A 18 -12.47 -15.86 10.28
N THR A 19 -12.69 -15.38 11.51
CA THR A 19 -11.66 -14.70 12.30
C THR A 19 -10.97 -15.66 13.27
N THR A 20 -9.70 -15.97 13.01
CA THR A 20 -8.79 -16.59 13.99
C THR A 20 -7.78 -15.55 14.44
N ALA A 21 -7.56 -15.42 15.75
CA ALA A 21 -6.78 -14.35 16.37
C ALA A 21 -5.26 -14.37 16.07
N ASP A 22 -4.79 -15.34 15.28
CA ASP A 22 -3.37 -15.67 15.15
C ASP A 22 -2.68 -15.09 13.90
N THR A 23 -3.37 -14.30 13.06
CA THR A 23 -2.75 -13.71 11.86
C THR A 23 -2.32 -12.26 12.11
N PRO A 24 -1.01 -11.97 12.34
CA PRO A 24 -0.56 -10.59 12.45
C PRO A 24 -0.77 -9.86 11.12
N LEU A 25 -1.64 -8.85 11.12
CA LEU A 25 -1.98 -8.04 9.96
C LEU A 25 -0.85 -7.03 9.66
N VAL A 26 0.32 -7.51 9.24
CA VAL A 26 1.50 -6.66 8.97
C VAL A 26 1.28 -5.89 7.66
N GLY A 27 0.66 -4.71 7.77
CA GLY A 27 0.19 -3.91 6.64
C GLY A 27 1.26 -3.13 5.86
N ALA A 28 2.46 -3.68 5.67
CA ALA A 28 3.46 -3.13 4.74
C ALA A 28 3.02 -3.35 3.28
N SER A 29 2.51 -4.56 2.97
CA SER A 29 2.00 -4.91 1.64
C SER A 29 0.76 -4.09 1.26
N ALA A 30 -0.14 -3.81 2.21
CA ALA A 30 -1.28 -2.90 2.00
C ALA A 30 -0.83 -1.46 1.67
N GLY A 31 0.28 -1.00 2.25
CA GLY A 31 0.88 0.29 1.90
C GLY A 31 1.41 0.30 0.45
N LEU A 32 2.08 -0.78 0.05
CA LEU A 32 2.56 -0.96 -1.33
C LEU A 32 1.42 -0.95 -2.35
N PHE A 33 0.31 -1.62 -2.04
CA PHE A 33 -0.92 -1.59 -2.86
C PHE A 33 -1.49 -0.18 -2.98
N GLY A 34 -1.51 0.58 -1.87
CA GLY A 34 -1.90 1.99 -1.90
C GLY A 34 -1.01 2.83 -2.82
N VAL A 35 0.31 2.65 -2.75
CA VAL A 35 1.29 3.35 -3.61
C VAL A 35 1.17 2.92 -5.08
N LEU A 36 0.92 1.64 -5.34
CA LEU A 36 0.71 1.13 -6.69
C LEU A 36 -0.52 1.77 -7.35
N ILE A 37 -1.65 1.79 -6.64
CA ILE A 37 -2.89 2.41 -7.13
C ILE A 37 -2.70 3.90 -7.30
N ALA A 38 -2.01 4.52 -6.35
CA ALA A 38 -1.64 5.91 -6.41
C ALA A 38 -0.86 6.25 -7.69
N ALA A 39 0.22 5.52 -7.95
CA ALA A 39 1.02 5.68 -9.14
C ALA A 39 0.21 5.43 -10.42
N ALA A 40 -0.68 4.43 -10.42
CA ALA A 40 -1.50 4.09 -11.58
C ALA A 40 -2.56 5.16 -11.92
N VAL A 41 -3.04 5.92 -10.91
CA VAL A 41 -3.94 7.06 -11.12
C VAL A 41 -3.19 8.26 -11.69
N ILE A 42 -1.96 8.52 -11.21
CA ILE A 42 -1.14 9.65 -11.67
C ILE A 42 -0.60 9.40 -13.08
N ALA A 43 -0.05 8.22 -13.33
CA ALA A 43 0.62 7.86 -14.57
C ALA A 43 0.11 6.51 -15.11
N PRO A 44 -1.16 6.45 -15.59
CA PRO A 44 -1.79 5.19 -16.01
C PRO A 44 -1.10 4.52 -17.21
N ASN A 45 -0.42 5.32 -18.04
CA ASN A 45 0.29 4.86 -19.23
C ASN A 45 1.79 4.62 -18.99
N ALA A 46 2.30 4.84 -17.78
CA ALA A 46 3.68 4.49 -17.45
C ALA A 46 3.85 2.97 -17.52
N GLU A 47 4.96 2.54 -18.13
CA GLU A 47 5.30 1.13 -18.27
C GLU A 47 6.25 0.72 -17.15
N VAL A 48 5.91 -0.38 -16.48
CA VAL A 48 6.81 -1.07 -15.55
C VAL A 48 7.24 -2.37 -16.14
N MET A 49 8.53 -2.64 -16.02
CA MET A 49 9.12 -3.90 -16.42
C MET A 49 9.01 -4.87 -15.26
N LEU A 50 8.33 -6.00 -15.47
CA LEU A 50 8.33 -7.11 -14.52
C LEU A 50 9.75 -7.69 -14.42
N LEU A 51 10.13 -8.16 -13.23
CA LEU A 51 11.50 -8.65 -13.00
C LEU A 51 11.74 -9.99 -13.72
N PHE A 52 10.76 -10.89 -13.70
CA PHE A 52 10.83 -12.19 -14.37
C PHE A 52 9.42 -12.69 -14.75
N PRO A 53 9.13 -12.97 -16.04
CA PRO A 53 9.87 -12.58 -17.25
C PRO A 53 9.83 -11.05 -17.50
N PRO A 54 10.81 -10.46 -18.21
CA PRO A 54 10.86 -9.03 -18.49
C PRO A 54 9.82 -8.64 -19.55
N ILE A 55 8.57 -8.45 -19.09
CA ILE A 55 7.45 -8.00 -19.90
C ILE A 55 7.08 -6.58 -19.47
N PRO A 56 7.07 -5.60 -20.38
CA PRO A 56 6.57 -4.26 -20.08
C PRO A 56 5.06 -4.33 -19.91
N VAL A 57 4.56 -3.86 -18.76
CA VAL A 57 3.13 -3.78 -18.46
C VAL A 57 2.80 -2.36 -18.04
N LYS A 58 1.70 -1.81 -18.55
CA LYS A 58 1.24 -0.48 -18.09
C LYS A 58 0.73 -0.55 -16.66
N LEU A 59 1.06 0.46 -15.87
CA LEU A 59 0.68 0.59 -14.46
C LEU A 59 -0.82 0.36 -14.22
N ARG A 60 -1.67 0.89 -15.11
CA ARG A 60 -3.13 0.71 -15.01
C ARG A 60 -3.56 -0.76 -15.04
N HIS A 61 -2.93 -1.59 -15.87
CA HIS A 61 -3.31 -3.00 -15.99
C HIS A 61 -2.86 -3.77 -14.77
N LEU A 62 -1.66 -3.46 -14.26
CA LEU A 62 -1.12 -4.04 -13.04
C LEU A 62 -2.02 -3.72 -11.83
N ALA A 63 -2.40 -2.45 -11.68
CA ALA A 63 -3.31 -1.98 -10.65
C ALA A 63 -4.69 -2.67 -10.70
N ILE A 64 -5.31 -2.72 -11.89
CA ILE A 64 -6.62 -3.38 -12.08
C ILE A 64 -6.52 -4.87 -11.76
N PHE A 65 -5.48 -5.55 -12.25
CA PHE A 65 -5.28 -6.98 -12.02
C PHE A 65 -5.19 -7.30 -10.53
N PHE A 66 -4.36 -6.56 -9.78
CA PHE A 66 -4.17 -6.79 -8.35
C PHE A 66 -5.42 -6.48 -7.53
N VAL A 67 -6.14 -5.40 -7.85
CA VAL A 67 -7.42 -5.10 -7.17
C VAL A 67 -8.46 -6.17 -7.48
N PHE A 68 -8.57 -6.59 -8.75
CA PHE A 68 -9.49 -7.64 -9.15
C PHE A 68 -9.20 -8.95 -8.42
N LEU A 69 -7.93 -9.35 -8.33
CA LEU A 69 -7.51 -10.57 -7.63
C LEU A 69 -7.86 -10.52 -6.14
N ALA A 70 -7.63 -9.37 -5.50
CA ALA A 70 -7.96 -9.19 -4.09
C ALA A 70 -9.48 -9.24 -3.85
N VAL A 71 -10.29 -8.60 -4.72
CA VAL A 71 -11.76 -8.69 -4.66
C VAL A 71 -12.23 -10.12 -4.89
N TYR A 72 -11.71 -10.80 -5.91
CA TYR A 72 -12.07 -12.17 -6.24
C TYR A 72 -11.76 -13.12 -5.07
N THR A 73 -10.58 -12.99 -4.46
CA THR A 73 -10.20 -13.85 -3.34
C THR A 73 -11.09 -13.63 -2.13
N VAL A 74 -11.41 -12.38 -1.80
CA VAL A 74 -12.33 -12.07 -0.69
C VAL A 74 -13.73 -12.60 -0.95
N LEU A 75 -14.27 -12.43 -2.16
CA LEU A 75 -15.65 -12.83 -2.48
C LEU A 75 -15.82 -14.35 -2.56
N PHE A 76 -14.89 -15.07 -3.17
CA PHE A 76 -15.05 -16.50 -3.47
C PHE A 76 -14.38 -17.41 -2.43
N PHE A 77 -13.34 -16.93 -1.75
CA PHE A 77 -12.56 -17.73 -0.80
C PHE A 77 -12.61 -17.17 0.63
N GLY A 78 -13.37 -16.09 0.87
CA GLY A 78 -13.48 -15.41 2.17
C GLY A 78 -13.96 -16.28 3.34
N HIS A 79 -14.78 -17.28 3.04
CA HIS A 79 -15.41 -18.17 4.03
C HIS A 79 -14.66 -19.50 4.20
N GLN A 80 -13.55 -19.71 3.48
CA GLN A 80 -12.81 -20.97 3.55
C GLN A 80 -11.80 -20.92 4.72
N PRO A 81 -11.90 -21.84 5.70
CA PRO A 81 -10.92 -21.93 6.77
C PRO A 81 -9.53 -22.24 6.21
N GLY A 82 -8.53 -21.43 6.60
CA GLY A 82 -7.13 -21.57 6.15
C GLY A 82 -6.73 -20.70 4.94
N GLN A 83 -7.66 -19.97 4.34
CA GLN A 83 -7.36 -18.97 3.30
C GLN A 83 -7.07 -17.60 3.94
N ASN A 84 -6.06 -16.87 3.41
CA ASN A 84 -5.65 -15.56 3.91
C ASN A 84 -6.61 -14.42 3.50
N ALA A 85 -7.92 -14.64 3.59
CA ALA A 85 -8.95 -13.67 3.21
C ALA A 85 -8.83 -12.33 3.96
N GLY A 86 -8.36 -12.36 5.21
CA GLY A 86 -8.07 -11.15 5.98
C GLY A 86 -6.94 -10.29 5.40
N GLY A 87 -5.93 -10.91 4.79
CA GLY A 87 -4.81 -10.21 4.14
C GLY A 87 -5.25 -9.50 2.85
N GLU A 88 -6.07 -10.17 2.04
CA GLU A 88 -6.62 -9.61 0.80
C GLU A 88 -7.59 -8.45 1.07
N ALA A 89 -8.41 -8.54 2.13
CA ALA A 89 -9.23 -7.43 2.60
C ALA A 89 -8.37 -6.21 3.00
N ALA A 90 -7.20 -6.43 3.60
CA ALA A 90 -6.27 -5.35 3.92
C ALA A 90 -5.63 -4.72 2.67
N HIS A 91 -5.38 -5.50 1.60
CA HIS A 91 -4.93 -4.96 0.30
C HIS A 91 -5.99 -4.09 -0.35
N LEU A 92 -7.26 -4.49 -0.32
CA LEU A 92 -8.38 -3.66 -0.78
C LEU A 92 -8.48 -2.35 0.00
N GLY A 93 -8.29 -2.39 1.32
CA GLY A 93 -8.24 -1.17 2.13
C GLY A 93 -7.06 -0.26 1.81
N GLY A 94 -5.89 -0.83 1.54
CA GLY A 94 -4.72 -0.10 1.05
C GLY A 94 -4.97 0.58 -0.30
N ALA A 95 -5.55 -0.16 -1.26
CA ALA A 95 -5.90 0.34 -2.57
C ALA A 95 -6.90 1.50 -2.51
N ALA A 96 -7.97 1.35 -1.71
CA ALA A 96 -8.98 2.39 -1.52
C ALA A 96 -8.38 3.66 -0.90
N MET A 97 -7.53 3.51 0.13
CA MET A 97 -6.85 4.64 0.76
C MET A 97 -5.88 5.34 -0.19
N GLY A 98 -5.10 4.58 -0.97
CA GLY A 98 -4.19 5.13 -1.98
C GLY A 98 -4.92 5.94 -3.06
N TYR A 99 -6.05 5.43 -3.55
CA TYR A 99 -6.91 6.16 -4.48
C TYR A 99 -7.47 7.46 -3.85
N LEU A 100 -7.96 7.38 -2.62
CA LEU A 100 -8.54 8.53 -1.92
C LEU A 100 -7.51 9.62 -1.65
N LEU A 101 -6.28 9.26 -1.25
CA LEU A 101 -5.21 10.22 -0.98
C LEU A 101 -4.83 11.04 -2.21
N ILE A 102 -4.83 10.44 -3.41
CA ILE A 102 -4.55 11.20 -4.64
C ILE A 102 -5.74 12.00 -5.12
N ARG A 103 -6.95 11.44 -5.06
CA ARG A 103 -8.17 12.17 -5.43
C ARG A 103 -8.44 13.34 -4.51
N ARG A 104 -8.04 13.24 -3.24
CA ARG A 104 -8.09 14.29 -2.23
C ARG A 104 -6.68 14.61 -1.76
N ALA A 105 -5.83 15.08 -2.68
CA ALA A 105 -4.47 15.51 -2.37
C ALA A 105 -4.38 16.53 -1.21
N TYR A 106 -5.47 17.24 -0.88
CA TYR A 106 -5.58 18.05 0.34
C TYR A 106 -5.30 17.27 1.64
N LEU A 107 -5.53 15.95 1.67
CA LEU A 107 -5.19 15.08 2.80
C LEU A 107 -3.67 14.91 2.97
N LEU A 108 -2.88 15.11 1.92
CA LEU A 108 -1.41 15.11 2.00
C LEU A 108 -0.88 16.41 2.63
N ASN A 109 -1.63 17.52 2.53
CA ASN A 109 -1.26 18.77 3.19
C ASN A 109 -1.25 18.65 4.73
N VAL A 110 -1.93 17.65 5.30
CA VAL A 110 -1.83 17.33 6.73
C VAL A 110 -0.43 16.84 7.08
N PHE A 111 0.17 15.97 6.27
CA PHE A 111 1.54 15.47 6.48
C PHE A 111 2.58 16.57 6.26
N GLU A 112 2.34 17.47 5.32
CA GLU A 112 3.20 18.62 5.05
C GLU A 112 3.15 19.67 6.18
N ARG A 113 2.05 19.69 6.95
CA ARG A 113 1.89 20.48 8.17
C ARG A 113 2.45 19.78 9.41
N LEU A 114 2.88 18.52 9.32
CA LEU A 114 3.61 17.90 10.41
C LEU A 114 5.04 18.47 10.41
N PRO A 115 5.58 18.88 11.56
CA PRO A 115 6.99 19.22 11.68
C PRO A 115 7.80 17.93 11.50
N VAL A 116 8.13 17.59 10.25
CA VAL A 116 9.12 16.56 9.94
C VAL A 116 10.44 17.09 10.50
N GLY A 117 10.93 16.41 11.55
CA GLY A 117 12.09 16.85 12.33
C GLY A 117 13.31 17.17 11.46
N PRO A 118 14.21 18.05 11.94
CA PRO A 118 15.29 18.61 11.15
C PRO A 118 16.04 17.54 10.36
N ARG A 119 16.14 17.74 9.04
CA ARG A 119 17.07 16.99 8.21
C ARG A 119 18.44 17.19 8.82
N SER A 120 19.01 16.13 9.39
CA SER A 120 20.42 16.12 9.73
C SER A 120 21.17 16.18 8.41
N ASP A 121 21.45 17.41 8.01
CA ASP A 121 22.28 17.70 6.86
C ASP A 121 23.54 16.85 6.99
N ILE A 122 23.81 16.11 5.91
CA ILE A 122 25.07 15.42 5.66
C ILE A 122 26.15 16.51 5.48
N GLN A 123 26.46 17.24 6.55
CA GLN A 123 27.59 18.17 6.67
C GLN A 123 28.76 17.52 7.41
N PHE A 124 28.55 16.35 8.03
CA PHE A 124 29.61 15.56 8.66
C PHE A 124 30.63 14.98 7.66
N ALA A 125 30.33 14.96 6.36
CA ALA A 125 31.28 14.50 5.33
C ALA A 125 32.17 15.61 4.73
N ARG A 126 31.93 16.90 5.06
CA ARG A 126 32.73 18.02 4.52
C ARG A 126 33.68 18.67 5.52
N ARG A 127 33.59 18.33 6.81
CA ARG A 127 34.42 18.94 7.86
C ARG A 127 35.75 18.22 8.11
N ASP A 128 35.91 17.00 7.61
CA ASP A 128 37.13 16.20 7.83
C ASP A 128 38.25 16.44 6.77
N ARG A 129 37.99 17.21 5.71
CA ARG A 129 39.01 17.54 4.69
C ARG A 129 39.66 18.91 4.86
N ARG A 130 39.42 19.61 5.98
CA ARG A 130 39.84 21.01 6.13
C ARG A 130 40.57 21.29 7.45
N GLY A 131 41.34 20.31 7.91
CA GLY A 131 42.14 20.41 9.13
C GLY A 131 43.42 19.59 9.06
N LYS A 132 44.06 19.52 7.88
CA LYS A 132 45.32 18.79 7.71
C LYS A 132 46.21 19.54 6.74
N ASP A 133 46.64 20.71 7.20
CA ASP A 133 47.60 21.61 6.60
C ASP A 133 48.32 22.37 7.73
#